data_AF-A0A538EW64-F1
#
_entry.id   AF-A0A538EW64-F1
#
_cell.length_a   1.000
_cell.length_b   1.000
_cell.length_c   1.000
_cell.angle_alpha   90.00
_cell.angle_beta   90.00
_cell.angle_gamma   90.00
#
_symmetry.space_group_name_H-M   'P 1'
#
loop_
_entity.id
_entity.type
_entity.pdbx_description
1 polymer ?
#
loop_
_entity_poly.entity_id
_entity_poly.type
_entity_poly.pdbx_seq_one_letter_code
_entity_poly.pdbx_strand_id
1 'polypeptide(L)'
;MSDDEQQLVEELQAELAKLKVSDLLLQTLYTVSSLGYHRLSGETKDLDQAKLAIESLKALVPVLEGSIPEEALRDFQQVLANMQLAYASAVAAGS
;
A
#
# COMPACT_ATOMS: atom_id res chain seq x y z
N MET A 1 -34.53 7.34 -16.48
CA MET A 1 -33.16 7.17 -16.99
C MET A 1 -33.28 6.95 -18.48
N SER A 2 -32.51 7.68 -19.29
CA SER A 2 -32.43 7.41 -20.73
C SER A 2 -31.76 6.06 -21.00
N ASP A 3 -31.91 5.53 -22.20
CA ASP A 3 -31.28 4.25 -22.59
C ASP A 3 -29.73 4.36 -22.54
N ASP A 4 -29.18 5.53 -22.89
CA ASP A 4 -27.74 5.82 -22.80
C ASP A 4 -27.24 5.80 -21.34
N GLU A 5 -28.03 6.35 -20.41
CA GLU A 5 -27.70 6.32 -18.97
C GLU A 5 -27.73 4.89 -18.43
N GLN A 6 -28.62 4.03 -18.93
CA GLN A 6 -28.71 2.63 -18.52
C GLN A 6 -27.51 1.82 -19.04
N GLN A 7 -27.13 2.00 -20.30
CA GLN A 7 -25.95 1.35 -20.88
C GLN A 7 -24.67 1.73 -20.14
N LEU A 8 -24.48 3.02 -19.82
CA LEU A 8 -23.32 3.48 -19.06
C LEU A 8 -23.26 2.85 -17.66
N VAL A 9 -24.41 2.71 -16.99
CA VAL A 9 -24.47 2.06 -15.67
C VAL A 9 -24.14 0.58 -15.75
N GLU A 10 -24.65 -0.14 -16.76
CA GLU A 10 -24.35 -1.55 -16.98
C GLU A 10 -22.87 -1.79 -17.27
N GLU A 11 -22.26 -0.96 -18.12
CA GLU A 11 -20.83 -1.01 -18.42
C GLU A 11 -19.98 -0.76 -17.17
N LEU A 12 -20.31 0.26 -16.38
CA LEU A 12 -19.60 0.55 -15.14
C LEU A 12 -19.73 -0.59 -14.12
N GLN A 13 -20.93 -1.18 -13.97
CA GLN A 13 -21.14 -2.34 -13.10
C GLN A 13 -20.31 -3.54 -13.54
N ALA A 14 -20.22 -3.79 -14.85
CA ALA A 14 -19.41 -4.86 -15.41
C ALA A 14 -17.91 -4.66 -15.15
N GLU A 15 -17.41 -3.42 -15.24
CA GLU A 15 -16.01 -3.12 -14.91
C GLU A 15 -15.73 -3.23 -13.40
N LEU A 16 -16.62 -2.70 -12.56
CA LEU A 16 -16.48 -2.80 -11.10
C LEU A 16 -16.47 -4.28 -10.63
N ALA A 17 -17.25 -5.14 -11.28
CA ALA A 17 -17.29 -6.57 -10.98
C ALA A 17 -15.96 -7.30 -11.29
N LYS A 18 -15.10 -6.72 -12.13
CA LYS A 18 -13.78 -7.31 -12.46
C LYS A 18 -12.71 -6.94 -11.43
N LEU A 19 -12.94 -5.92 -10.61
CA LEU A 19 -11.95 -5.46 -9.63
C LEU A 19 -11.76 -6.50 -8.53
N LYS A 20 -10.50 -6.84 -8.26
CA LYS A 20 -10.14 -7.69 -7.13
C LYS A 20 -9.69 -6.85 -5.96
N VAL A 21 -10.11 -7.26 -4.77
CA VAL A 21 -9.65 -6.65 -3.50
C VAL A 21 -8.12 -6.76 -3.37
N SER A 22 -7.53 -7.87 -3.83
CA SER A 22 -6.08 -8.07 -3.85
C SER A 22 -5.34 -7.00 -4.65
N ASP A 23 -5.89 -6.61 -5.80
CA ASP A 23 -5.26 -5.64 -6.71
C ASP A 23 -5.29 -4.24 -6.09
N LEU A 24 -6.43 -3.88 -5.46
CA LEU A 24 -6.57 -2.61 -4.74
C LEU A 24 -5.65 -2.54 -3.52
N LEU A 25 -5.54 -3.62 -2.75
CA LEU A 25 -4.64 -3.69 -1.60
C LEU A 25 -3.17 -3.61 -2.03
N LEU A 26 -2.80 -4.24 -3.15
CA LEU A 26 -1.46 -4.13 -3.72
C LEU A 26 -1.10 -2.68 -4.07
N GLN A 27 -2.01 -1.97 -4.75
CA GLN A 27 -1.84 -0.56 -5.08
C GLN A 27 -1.78 0.34 -3.83
N THR A 28 -2.59 0.01 -2.82
CA THR A 28 -2.60 0.72 -1.54
C THR A 28 -1.25 0.55 -0.83
N LEU A 29 -0.72 -0.67 -0.74
CA LEU A 29 0.59 -0.95 -0.15
C LEU A 29 1.70 -0.21 -0.88
N TYR A 30 1.68 -0.14 -2.21
CA TYR A 30 2.64 0.66 -2.98
C TYR A 30 2.60 2.14 -2.57
N THR A 31 1.40 2.72 -2.54
CA THR A 31 1.19 4.13 -2.17
C THR A 31 1.64 4.42 -0.74
N VAL A 32 1.26 3.57 0.21
CA VAL A 32 1.63 3.69 1.63
C VAL A 32 3.14 3.55 1.80
N SER A 33 3.77 2.61 1.09
CA SER A 33 5.23 2.43 1.13
C SER A 33 5.95 3.68 0.63
N SER A 34 5.55 4.19 -0.55
CA SER A 34 6.14 5.41 -1.13
C SER A 34 6.01 6.60 -0.20
N LEU A 35 4.81 6.82 0.36
CA LEU A 35 4.59 7.91 1.30
C LEU A 35 5.42 7.72 2.57
N GLY A 36 5.45 6.51 3.13
CA GLY A 36 6.23 6.18 4.33
C GLY A 36 7.72 6.48 4.16
N TYR A 37 8.32 6.17 3.00
CA TYR A 37 9.71 6.54 2.73
C TYR A 37 9.95 8.06 2.78
N HIS A 38 9.04 8.86 2.21
CA HIS A 38 9.13 10.33 2.29
C HIS A 38 8.96 10.88 3.72
N ARG A 39 8.38 10.10 4.65
CA ARG A 39 8.24 10.49 6.05
C ARG A 39 9.43 10.12 6.93
N LEU A 40 10.38 9.31 6.43
CA LEU A 40 11.56 8.91 7.20
C LEU A 40 12.63 10.01 7.32
N SER A 41 12.69 10.94 6.37
CA SER A 41 13.76 11.94 6.30
C SER A 41 13.36 13.19 5.49
N GLY A 42 14.25 14.19 5.46
CA GLY A 42 14.04 15.42 4.70
C GLY A 42 13.04 16.39 5.33
N GLU A 43 12.53 17.33 4.53
CA GLU A 43 11.60 18.39 4.98
C GLU A 43 10.23 17.85 5.41
N THR A 44 9.82 16.71 4.85
CA THR A 44 8.53 16.05 5.14
C THR A 44 8.62 15.00 6.24
N LYS A 45 9.74 14.96 6.98
CA LYS A 45 9.99 13.97 8.04
C LYS A 45 8.88 13.99 9.10
N ASP A 46 8.29 12.84 9.31
CA ASP A 46 7.25 12.59 10.31
C ASP A 46 7.34 11.12 10.74
N LEU A 47 7.96 10.87 11.88
CA LEU A 47 8.21 9.49 12.34
C LEU A 47 6.94 8.78 12.79
N ASP A 48 5.89 9.49 13.20
CA ASP A 48 4.63 8.85 13.56
C ASP A 48 3.91 8.35 12.31
N GLN A 49 3.91 9.14 11.24
CA GLN A 49 3.39 8.71 9.93
C GLN A 49 4.23 7.58 9.31
N ALA A 50 5.56 7.63 9.41
CA ALA A 50 6.42 6.55 8.94
C ALA A 50 6.15 5.23 9.70
N LYS A 51 5.95 5.30 11.03
CA LYS A 51 5.57 4.16 11.85
C LYS A 51 4.20 3.61 11.45
N LEU A 52 3.22 4.48 11.21
CA LEU A 52 1.89 4.06 10.75
C LEU A 52 1.96 3.31 9.42
N ALA A 53 2.78 3.77 8.48
CA ALA A 53 3.00 3.07 7.22
C ALA A 53 3.61 1.67 7.45
N ILE A 54 4.66 1.57 8.29
CA ILE A 54 5.30 0.30 8.63
C ILE A 54 4.31 -0.70 9.24
N GLU A 55 3.52 -0.28 10.24
CA GLU A 55 2.55 -1.16 10.88
C GLU A 55 1.43 -1.57 9.92
N SER A 56 1.04 -0.68 9.00
CA SER A 56 0.07 -1.00 7.94
C SER A 56 0.60 -2.09 7.00
N LEU A 57 1.84 -1.95 6.52
CA LEU A 57 2.50 -2.98 5.70
C LEU A 57 2.60 -4.30 6.46
N LYS A 58 3.06 -4.25 7.71
CA LYS A 58 3.21 -5.44 8.56
C LYS A 58 1.91 -6.19 8.76
N ALA A 59 0.78 -5.48 8.88
CA ALA A 59 -0.54 -6.10 9.03
C ALA A 59 -1.09 -6.66 7.70
N LEU A 60 -0.90 -5.94 6.60
CA LEU A 60 -1.56 -6.24 5.33
C LEU A 60 -0.77 -7.19 4.42
N VAL A 61 0.56 -7.20 4.49
CA VAL A 61 1.39 -8.09 3.65
C VAL A 61 1.05 -9.57 3.87
N PRO A 62 0.93 -10.09 5.11
CA PRO A 62 0.53 -11.49 5.33
C PRO A 62 -0.89 -11.80 4.85
N VAL A 63 -1.80 -10.81 4.87
CA VAL A 63 -3.19 -10.98 4.41
C VAL A 63 -3.26 -11.25 2.89
N LEU A 64 -2.25 -10.82 2.14
CA LEU A 64 -2.18 -11.02 0.69
C LEU A 64 -1.57 -12.37 0.27
N GLU A 65 -1.09 -13.18 1.22
CA GLU A 65 -0.56 -14.51 0.93
C GLU A 65 -1.57 -15.36 0.14
N GLY A 66 -1.09 -15.97 -0.96
CA GLY A 66 -1.92 -16.78 -1.87
C GLY A 66 -2.92 -15.99 -2.72
N SER A 67 -3.07 -14.68 -2.51
CA SER A 67 -4.00 -13.82 -3.27
C SER A 67 -3.31 -12.94 -4.30
N ILE A 68 -1.98 -12.81 -4.23
CA ILE A 68 -1.14 -12.07 -5.18
C ILE A 68 0.02 -12.96 -5.66
N PRO A 69 0.72 -12.59 -6.77
CA PRO A 69 1.93 -13.29 -7.19
C PRO A 69 2.98 -13.34 -6.08
N GLU A 70 3.64 -14.49 -5.89
CA GLU A 70 4.64 -14.68 -4.83
C GLU A 70 5.80 -13.68 -4.92
N GLU A 71 6.19 -13.29 -6.12
CA GLU A 71 7.23 -12.28 -6.33
C GLU A 71 6.84 -10.92 -5.73
N ALA A 72 5.62 -10.46 -5.99
CA ALA A 72 5.11 -9.21 -5.43
C ALA A 72 5.03 -9.27 -3.89
N LEU A 73 4.63 -10.41 -3.33
CA LEU A 73 4.62 -10.62 -1.88
C LEU A 73 6.02 -10.47 -1.27
N ARG A 74 7.03 -11.13 -1.89
CA ARG A 74 8.43 -11.04 -1.44
C ARG A 74 8.97 -9.61 -1.53
N ASP A 75 8.63 -8.88 -2.59
CA ASP A 75 9.05 -7.49 -2.75
C ASP A 75 8.51 -6.62 -1.61
N PHE A 76 7.23 -6.77 -1.23
CA PHE A 76 6.66 -6.02 -0.11
C PHE A 76 7.24 -6.42 1.24
N GLN A 77 7.58 -7.70 1.45
CA GLN A 77 8.30 -8.14 2.64
C GLN A 77 9.69 -7.46 2.73
N GLN A 78 10.40 -7.35 1.60
CA GLN A 78 11.68 -6.65 1.55
C GLN A 78 11.53 -5.15 1.80
N VAL A 79 10.51 -4.52 1.21
CA VAL A 79 10.17 -3.10 1.46
C VAL A 79 9.91 -2.86 2.95
N LEU A 80 9.09 -3.71 3.58
CA LEU A 80 8.80 -3.61 5.01
C LEU A 80 10.08 -3.69 5.86
N ALA A 81 10.94 -4.68 5.60
CA ALA A 81 12.20 -4.83 6.32
C ALA A 81 13.11 -3.59 6.16
N ASN A 82 13.24 -3.08 4.93
CA ASN A 82 14.05 -1.89 4.65
C ASN A 82 13.50 -0.65 5.35
N MET A 83 12.18 -0.44 5.33
CA MET A 83 11.55 0.68 6.03
C MET A 83 11.77 0.59 7.54
N GLN A 84 11.66 -0.60 8.14
CA GLN A 84 11.91 -0.80 9.57
C GLN A 84 13.36 -0.45 9.96
N LEU A 85 14.35 -0.86 9.16
CA LEU A 85 15.76 -0.53 9.39
C LEU A 85 16.01 0.99 9.26
N ALA A 86 15.47 1.60 8.22
CA ALA A 86 15.58 3.04 8.01
C ALA A 86 14.91 3.85 9.13
N TYR A 87 13.74 3.40 9.60
CA TYR A 87 13.04 4.00 10.73
C TYR A 87 13.85 3.91 12.03
N ALA A 88 14.37 2.73 12.36
CA ALA A 88 15.20 2.54 13.55
C ALA A 88 16.43 3.47 13.52
N SER A 89 17.07 3.60 12.36
CA SER A 89 18.19 4.52 12.14
C SER A 89 17.77 5.98 12.33
N ALA A 90 16.62 6.38 11.80
CA ALA A 90 16.09 7.75 11.89
C ALA A 90 15.66 8.15 13.31
N VAL A 91 15.18 7.18 14.11
CA VAL A 91 14.88 7.35 15.54
C VAL A 91 16.18 7.50 16.33
N ALA A 92 17.16 6.61 16.11
CA ALA A 92 18.45 6.66 16.79
C ALA A 92 19.22 7.96 16.52
N ALA A 93 19.15 8.50 15.30
CA ALA A 93 19.79 9.77 14.94
C ALA A 93 19.10 11.02 15.55
N GLY A 94 17.86 10.89 16.04
CA GLY A 94 17.11 11.97 16.68
C GLY A 94 17.02 11.87 18.21
N SER A 95 17.67 10.86 18.80
CA SER A 95 17.77 10.61 20.25
C SER A 95 19.03 11.26 20.82
#